data_AF-A0A946KAL9-F1
#
_entry.id   AF-A0A946KAL9-F1
#
_cell.length_a   1.000
_cell.length_b   1.000
_cell.length_c   1.000
_cell.angle_alpha   90.00
_cell.angle_beta   90.00
_cell.angle_gamma   90.00
#
_symmetry.space_group_name_H-M   'P 1'
#
loop_
_entity.id
_entity.type
_entity.pdbx_description
1 polymer ?
#
loop_
_entity_poly.entity_id
_entity_poly.type
_entity_poly.pdbx_seq_one_letter_code
_entity_poly.pdbx_strand_id
1 'polypeptide(L)'
;MKPQNNPLTSWIDDEHTEAPDSPAPVDGTIAKTIADELFVHAVLEDRVQRNNEKETTNLYSVLNFISKDVPAPLRSAKHPTGFARNTQFVVVTSALSLTIALLVMFYFVVPYQKANAAMASLQKVLKATSEPLDRTYVIRLLEEYSREKKPQRLSLEAWNVRSREDVDGALLFVRGVDQFVLRMHLRSGGLRTLGCDGETSWAFRDKGPVHISNNLNRFRGALPGQQQDLPLINIYEHVNQLQSGYDITLEEYAGFLESGVTLAKISGVRNSRDVRGPKQIELFFDSDTGVIHTIRLDGLPRGRGGPKSVLFELKDQSDLGKAFFSHISHHDGQKEIREEGLRQ
;
A
#
# COMPACT_ATOMS: atom_id res chain seq x y z
N MET A 1 22.08 17.30 -46.99
CA MET A 1 23.01 16.79 -45.96
C MET A 1 22.87 17.65 -44.71
N LYS A 2 22.58 17.03 -43.56
CA LYS A 2 22.70 17.62 -42.20
C LYS A 2 24.20 17.79 -41.85
N PRO A 3 24.59 18.68 -40.91
CA PRO A 3 24.54 18.38 -39.45
C PRO A 3 24.01 19.58 -38.61
N GLN A 4 23.10 19.42 -37.64
CA GLN A 4 23.26 19.00 -36.23
C GLN A 4 24.30 19.80 -35.42
N ASN A 5 23.81 20.81 -34.68
CA ASN A 5 24.51 21.49 -33.58
C ASN A 5 24.10 20.87 -32.23
N ASN A 6 25.10 20.53 -31.43
CA ASN A 6 24.98 20.08 -30.04
C ASN A 6 25.35 21.26 -29.12
N PRO A 7 24.55 21.62 -28.09
CA PRO A 7 24.91 22.65 -27.12
C PRO A 7 25.38 22.02 -25.80
N LEU A 8 26.67 21.70 -25.66
CA LEU A 8 27.28 21.31 -24.37
C LEU A 8 28.69 21.86 -24.14
N THR A 9 29.10 22.92 -24.85
CA THR A 9 30.49 23.40 -24.75
C THR A 9 30.60 24.91 -24.83
N SER A 10 30.10 25.62 -23.82
CA SER A 10 30.48 27.03 -23.59
C SER A 10 30.04 27.50 -22.21
N TRP A 11 30.73 27.09 -21.13
CA TRP A 11 30.84 27.94 -19.93
C TRP A 11 31.83 27.39 -18.90
N ILE A 12 33.11 27.38 -19.24
CA ILE A 12 34.20 27.30 -18.27
C ILE A 12 35.18 28.42 -18.64
N ASP A 13 35.69 29.09 -17.60
CA ASP A 13 36.64 30.20 -17.56
C ASP A 13 36.03 31.62 -17.65
N ASP A 14 35.79 32.22 -16.47
CA ASP A 14 36.74 33.23 -15.99
C ASP A 14 36.64 33.41 -14.46
N GLU A 15 37.82 33.39 -13.84
CA GLU A 15 38.13 33.52 -12.42
C GLU A 15 38.60 34.96 -12.17
N HIS A 16 38.07 35.66 -11.15
CA HIS A 16 38.85 36.45 -10.17
C HIS A 16 37.96 37.25 -9.19
N THR A 17 37.91 36.69 -7.98
CA THR A 17 38.07 37.29 -6.64
C THR A 17 37.75 38.77 -6.37
N GLU A 18 36.70 39.00 -5.57
CA GLU A 18 36.71 39.95 -4.45
C GLU A 18 36.06 39.29 -3.23
N ALA A 19 36.76 39.29 -2.10
CA ALA A 19 36.23 38.87 -0.81
C ALA A 19 35.70 40.10 -0.06
N PRO A 20 34.53 39.98 0.61
CA PRO A 20 34.27 40.76 1.80
C PRO A 20 33.93 39.89 3.02
N ASP A 21 34.58 40.29 4.11
CA ASP A 21 34.30 40.21 5.54
C ASP A 21 33.03 39.53 6.08
N SER A 22 33.29 38.80 7.18
CA SER A 22 32.42 38.27 8.23
C SER A 22 31.59 37.01 7.91
N PRO A 23 31.74 35.94 8.72
CA PRO A 23 30.97 34.71 8.54
C PRO A 23 29.50 34.98 8.90
N ALA A 24 28.61 34.78 7.93
CA ALA A 24 27.18 34.75 8.14
C ALA A 24 26.81 33.70 9.22
N PRO A 25 25.77 33.94 10.04
CA PRO A 25 25.37 33.01 11.08
C PRO A 25 24.97 31.69 10.45
N VAL A 26 25.65 30.61 10.83
CA VAL A 26 25.33 29.25 10.39
C VAL A 26 23.89 28.97 10.76
N ASP A 27 23.07 28.73 9.74
CA ASP A 27 21.66 28.40 9.88
C ASP A 27 21.49 27.20 10.81
N GLY A 28 20.82 27.41 11.95
CA GLY A 28 20.71 26.43 13.03
C GLY A 28 20.01 25.13 12.60
N THR A 29 19.25 25.16 11.51
CA THR A 29 18.64 23.99 10.87
C THR A 29 19.64 23.14 10.10
N ILE A 30 20.62 23.74 9.43
CA ILE A 30 21.67 23.03 8.69
C ILE A 30 22.70 22.45 9.67
N ALA A 31 23.10 23.22 10.68
CA ALA A 31 23.98 22.74 11.74
C ALA A 31 23.38 21.56 12.52
N LYS A 32 22.06 21.58 12.77
CA LYS A 32 21.36 20.48 13.45
C LYS A 32 21.24 19.23 12.58
N THR A 33 21.04 19.39 11.27
CA THR A 33 20.97 18.25 10.34
C THR A 33 22.33 17.58 10.17
N ILE A 34 23.41 18.36 10.06
CA ILE A 34 24.78 17.83 10.00
C ILE A 34 25.18 17.20 11.34
N ALA A 35 24.76 17.77 12.47
CA ALA A 35 25.00 17.17 13.79
C ALA A 35 24.22 15.87 14.00
N ASP A 36 22.97 15.78 13.54
CA ASP A 36 22.16 14.56 13.61
C ASP A 36 22.73 13.47 12.69
N GLU A 37 23.24 13.82 11.50
CA GLU A 37 23.87 12.86 10.59
C GLU A 37 25.24 12.37 11.11
N LEU A 38 26.06 13.26 11.66
CA LEU A 38 27.32 12.89 12.34
C LEU A 38 27.07 12.06 13.60
N PHE A 39 25.97 12.32 14.34
CA PHE A 39 25.59 11.52 15.50
C PHE A 39 25.13 10.12 15.09
N VAL A 40 24.32 9.99 14.03
CA VAL A 40 23.92 8.68 13.50
C VAL A 40 25.14 7.89 13.00
N HIS A 41 26.07 8.55 12.32
CA HIS A 41 27.30 7.90 11.85
C HIS A 41 28.20 7.47 13.03
N ALA A 42 28.36 8.31 14.05
CA ALA A 42 29.12 7.97 15.26
C ALA A 42 28.46 6.86 16.10
N VAL A 43 27.13 6.82 16.17
CA VAL A 43 26.38 5.76 16.87
C VAL A 43 26.43 4.44 16.11
N LEU A 44 26.45 4.48 14.77
CA LEU A 44 26.64 3.28 13.94
C LEU A 44 28.07 2.76 14.04
N GLU A 45 29.08 3.63 14.02
CA GLU A 45 30.48 3.23 14.26
C GLU A 45 30.69 2.68 15.67
N ASP A 46 30.19 3.33 16.73
CA ASP A 46 30.31 2.82 18.11
C ASP A 46 29.56 1.48 18.29
N ARG A 47 28.44 1.27 17.58
CA ARG A 47 27.73 -0.02 17.60
C ARG A 47 28.49 -1.13 16.88
N VAL A 48 29.15 -0.81 15.76
CA VAL A 48 30.00 -1.77 15.02
C VAL A 48 31.28 -2.06 15.81
N GLN A 49 31.88 -1.06 16.46
CA GLN A 49 33.06 -1.22 17.31
C GLN A 49 32.75 -2.11 18.54
N ARG A 50 31.64 -1.84 19.26
CA ARG A 50 31.21 -2.65 20.42
C ARG A 50 30.84 -4.08 20.04
N ASN A 51 30.36 -4.32 18.81
CA ASN A 51 30.07 -5.67 18.33
C ASN A 51 31.35 -6.42 17.98
N ASN A 52 32.33 -5.76 17.33
CA ASN A 52 33.64 -6.35 17.04
C ASN A 52 34.47 -6.62 18.30
N GLU A 53 34.41 -5.76 19.33
CA GLU A 53 35.08 -6.01 20.61
C GLU A 53 34.44 -7.17 21.40
N LYS A 54 33.12 -7.34 21.32
CA LYS A 54 32.41 -8.51 21.89
C LYS A 54 32.63 -9.78 21.08
N GLU A 55 32.75 -9.71 19.76
CA GLU A 55 33.00 -10.88 18.92
C GLU A 55 34.46 -11.34 19.02
N THR A 56 35.42 -10.42 19.12
CA THR A 56 36.84 -10.79 19.32
C THR A 56 37.09 -11.37 20.72
N THR A 57 36.48 -10.83 21.78
CA THR A 57 36.59 -11.44 23.13
C THR A 57 35.88 -12.78 23.24
N ASN A 58 34.82 -13.03 22.46
CA ASN A 58 34.18 -14.34 22.39
C ASN A 58 34.93 -15.34 21.49
N LEU A 59 35.58 -14.90 20.41
CA LEU A 59 36.41 -15.78 19.57
C LEU A 59 37.70 -16.22 20.26
N TYR A 60 38.37 -15.31 20.99
CA TYR A 60 39.56 -15.68 21.77
C TYR A 60 39.22 -16.54 23.00
N SER A 61 38.05 -16.37 23.62
CA SER A 61 37.64 -17.24 24.75
C SER A 61 37.24 -18.64 24.29
N VAL A 62 36.64 -18.77 23.11
CA VAL A 62 36.29 -20.07 22.50
C VAL A 62 37.54 -20.79 21.95
N LEU A 63 38.51 -20.06 21.38
CA LEU A 63 39.80 -20.63 20.95
C LEU A 63 40.71 -21.04 22.12
N ASN A 64 40.65 -20.35 23.27
CA ASN A 64 41.42 -20.74 24.47
C ASN A 64 40.80 -21.93 25.24
N PHE A 65 39.51 -22.22 25.05
CA PHE A 65 38.85 -23.38 25.66
C PHE A 65 39.08 -24.68 24.86
N ILE A 66 39.46 -24.57 23.58
CA ILE A 66 39.76 -25.72 22.70
C ILE A 66 41.26 -26.08 22.73
N SER A 67 42.14 -25.17 23.17
CA SER A 67 43.60 -25.37 23.19
C SER A 67 44.16 -25.96 24.50
N LYS A 68 43.32 -26.20 25.51
CA LYS A 68 43.70 -26.88 26.75
C LYS A 68 42.93 -28.18 26.92
N ASP A 69 43.38 -29.22 26.20
CA ASP A 69 43.48 -30.59 26.71
C ASP A 69 44.10 -31.49 25.62
N VAL A 70 45.43 -31.43 25.52
CA VAL A 70 46.22 -32.50 24.94
C VAL A 70 47.11 -33.05 26.05
N PRO A 71 46.81 -34.23 26.62
CA PRO A 71 47.79 -34.97 27.40
C PRO A 71 48.71 -35.75 26.44
N ALA A 72 50.01 -35.54 26.58
CA ALA A 72 51.06 -36.33 25.96
C ALA A 72 50.99 -37.82 26.39
N PRO A 73 51.47 -38.77 25.57
CA PRO A 73 51.37 -40.19 25.88
C PRO A 73 52.52 -40.63 26.78
N LEU A 74 52.27 -41.53 27.73
CA LEU A 74 53.21 -42.61 28.02
C LEU A 74 52.54 -43.80 28.74
N ARG A 75 52.80 -44.98 28.15
CA ARG A 75 52.87 -46.33 28.73
C ARG A 75 51.58 -47.11 28.97
N SER A 76 51.41 -48.10 28.09
CA SER A 76 50.79 -49.40 28.38
C SER A 76 51.82 -50.33 29.02
N ALA A 77 51.46 -50.90 30.18
CA ALA A 77 51.82 -52.27 30.56
C ALA A 77 50.74 -52.84 31.50
N LYS A 78 50.05 -53.87 30.97
CA LYS A 78 49.32 -54.99 31.60
C LYS A 78 48.21 -54.74 32.66
N HIS A 79 47.02 -55.22 32.27
CA HIS A 79 45.92 -55.86 33.01
C HIS A 79 46.25 -56.50 34.39
N PRO A 80 45.28 -56.73 35.32
CA PRO A 80 43.98 -57.33 34.98
C PRO A 80 42.73 -57.03 35.86
N THR A 81 41.63 -57.65 35.41
CA THR A 81 40.42 -58.12 36.13
C THR A 81 39.43 -57.14 36.75
N GLY A 82 38.15 -57.34 36.39
CA GLY A 82 37.07 -57.32 37.38
C GLY A 82 35.87 -56.44 37.08
N PHE A 83 34.81 -57.08 36.57
CA PHE A 83 33.39 -56.84 36.86
C PHE A 83 32.69 -55.49 36.62
N ALA A 84 31.41 -55.65 36.21
CA ALA A 84 30.26 -54.76 36.36
C ALA A 84 30.07 -53.62 35.34
N ARG A 85 29.35 -53.98 34.27
CA ARG A 85 27.99 -53.46 33.96
C ARG A 85 27.73 -52.01 34.38
N ASN A 86 27.74 -51.09 33.41
CA ASN A 86 26.84 -49.94 33.34
C ASN A 86 26.88 -49.31 31.93
N THR A 87 26.00 -49.79 31.04
CA THR A 87 25.66 -49.10 29.79
C THR A 87 24.37 -48.33 29.99
N GLN A 88 24.47 -47.10 30.49
CA GLN A 88 23.50 -46.04 30.26
C GLN A 88 24.31 -44.75 30.23
N PHE A 89 24.22 -44.01 29.12
CA PHE A 89 24.45 -42.56 28.96
C PHE A 89 24.93 -42.24 27.54
N VAL A 90 24.05 -42.37 26.53
CA VAL A 90 24.08 -41.51 25.33
C VAL A 90 22.65 -41.38 24.77
N VAL A 91 21.75 -40.69 25.49
CA VAL A 91 20.52 -40.12 24.91
C VAL A 91 20.15 -38.85 25.67
N VAL A 92 20.86 -37.73 25.49
CA VAL A 92 20.33 -36.40 25.91
C VAL A 92 20.70 -35.27 24.94
N THR A 93 21.71 -35.39 24.07
CA THR A 93 22.12 -34.28 23.18
C THR A 93 21.30 -34.09 21.89
N SER A 94 20.32 -34.96 21.59
CA SER A 94 19.50 -34.87 20.37
C SER A 94 18.21 -34.06 20.51
N ALA A 95 17.75 -33.74 21.72
CA ALA A 95 16.46 -33.08 21.93
C ALA A 95 16.53 -31.55 21.75
N LEU A 96 17.65 -30.92 22.13
CA LEU A 96 17.78 -29.45 22.16
C LEU A 96 17.97 -28.83 20.77
N SER A 97 18.70 -29.52 19.88
CA SER A 97 18.87 -29.08 18.48
C SER A 97 17.56 -29.15 17.70
N LEU A 98 16.75 -30.18 17.96
CA LEU A 98 15.43 -30.37 17.34
C LEU A 98 14.45 -29.27 17.77
N THR A 99 14.45 -28.86 19.04
CA THR A 99 13.61 -27.75 19.52
C THR A 99 14.01 -26.41 18.94
N ILE A 100 15.31 -26.13 18.77
CA ILE A 100 15.79 -24.88 18.15
C ILE A 100 15.46 -24.87 16.66
N ALA A 101 15.65 -25.98 15.95
CA ALA A 101 15.28 -26.11 14.54
C ALA A 101 13.76 -25.97 14.34
N LEU A 102 12.93 -26.56 15.21
CA LEU A 102 11.48 -26.41 15.18
C LEU A 102 11.04 -24.98 15.53
N LEU A 103 11.69 -24.30 16.48
CA LEU A 103 11.42 -22.89 16.78
C LEU A 103 11.80 -21.98 15.61
N VAL A 104 12.96 -22.19 14.98
CA VAL A 104 13.37 -21.45 13.77
C VAL A 104 12.41 -21.75 12.62
N MET A 105 12.01 -23.01 12.42
CA MET A 105 11.04 -23.38 11.40
C MET A 105 9.67 -22.75 11.66
N PHE A 106 9.19 -22.73 12.91
CA PHE A 106 7.91 -22.13 13.25
C PHE A 106 7.94 -20.60 13.16
N TYR A 107 9.07 -19.98 13.55
CA TYR A 107 9.25 -18.53 13.54
C TYR A 107 9.49 -17.96 12.14
N PHE A 108 10.18 -18.70 11.26
CA PHE A 108 10.49 -18.23 9.92
C PHE A 108 9.65 -18.87 8.82
N VAL A 109 9.21 -20.13 8.89
CA VAL A 109 8.49 -20.76 7.76
C VAL A 109 7.01 -20.40 7.75
N VAL A 110 6.36 -20.33 8.92
CA VAL A 110 4.91 -20.07 9.00
C VAL A 110 4.53 -18.66 8.52
N PRO A 111 5.24 -17.58 8.88
CA PRO A 111 4.91 -16.24 8.37
C PRO A 111 5.14 -16.11 6.86
N TYR A 112 6.20 -16.72 6.33
CA TYR A 112 6.53 -16.65 4.90
C TYR A 112 5.50 -17.39 4.03
N GLN A 113 5.01 -18.56 4.48
CA GLN A 113 3.96 -19.29 3.75
C GLN A 113 2.65 -18.49 3.67
N LYS A 114 2.26 -17.82 4.76
CA LYS A 114 1.05 -16.97 4.80
C LYS A 114 1.17 -15.74 3.91
N ALA A 115 2.33 -15.08 3.88
CA ALA A 115 2.57 -13.93 3.00
C ALA A 115 2.51 -14.33 1.52
N ASN A 116 3.07 -15.49 1.16
CA ASN A 116 3.02 -16.01 -0.21
C ASN A 116 1.59 -16.36 -0.65
N ALA A 117 0.80 -16.99 0.21
CA ALA A 117 -0.60 -17.31 -0.07
C ALA A 117 -1.45 -16.03 -0.24
N ALA A 118 -1.23 -15.02 0.61
CA ALA A 118 -1.89 -13.73 0.50
C ALA A 118 -1.57 -13.02 -0.82
N MET A 119 -0.30 -13.01 -1.23
CA MET A 119 0.11 -12.41 -2.49
C MET A 119 -0.45 -13.16 -3.71
N ALA A 120 -0.44 -14.50 -3.69
CA ALA A 120 -1.04 -15.31 -4.76
C ALA A 120 -2.56 -15.07 -4.88
N SER A 121 -3.26 -14.95 -3.76
CA SER A 121 -4.68 -14.60 -3.73
C SER A 121 -4.92 -13.18 -4.24
N LEU A 122 -4.06 -12.23 -3.86
CA LEU A 122 -4.13 -10.85 -4.37
C LEU A 122 -3.92 -10.80 -5.89
N GLN A 123 -2.99 -11.57 -6.44
CA GLN A 123 -2.78 -11.69 -7.89
C GLN A 123 -4.02 -12.25 -8.60
N LYS A 124 -4.70 -13.23 -7.99
CA LYS A 124 -5.97 -13.75 -8.52
C LYS A 124 -7.04 -12.65 -8.58
N VAL A 125 -7.19 -11.89 -7.49
CA VAL A 125 -8.14 -10.77 -7.43
C VAL A 125 -7.78 -9.67 -8.45
N LEU A 126 -6.50 -9.36 -8.63
CA LEU A 126 -6.04 -8.41 -9.64
C LEU A 126 -6.38 -8.86 -11.05
N LYS A 127 -6.13 -10.14 -11.35
CA LYS A 127 -6.48 -10.73 -12.64
C LYS A 127 -7.98 -10.60 -12.90
N ALA A 128 -8.83 -11.04 -11.95
CA ALA A 128 -10.28 -10.92 -12.09
C ALA A 128 -10.72 -9.47 -12.30
N THR A 129 -10.16 -8.52 -11.54
CA THR A 129 -10.51 -7.09 -11.66
C THR A 129 -10.10 -6.51 -13.01
N SER A 130 -8.99 -6.99 -13.60
CA SER A 130 -8.53 -6.53 -14.92
C SER A 130 -9.32 -7.09 -16.11
N GLU A 131 -10.10 -8.16 -15.90
CA GLU A 131 -10.92 -8.74 -16.97
C GLU A 131 -12.00 -7.76 -17.44
N PRO A 132 -12.32 -7.73 -18.75
CA PRO A 132 -13.31 -6.83 -19.33
C PRO A 132 -14.75 -7.30 -19.06
N LEU A 133 -15.01 -7.76 -17.84
CA LEU A 133 -16.33 -8.12 -17.33
C LEU A 133 -16.93 -6.93 -16.60
N ASP A 134 -18.23 -6.73 -16.83
CA ASP A 134 -18.98 -5.66 -16.19
C ASP A 134 -19.31 -6.02 -14.76
N ARG A 135 -19.14 -5.04 -13.87
CA ARG A 135 -19.51 -5.18 -12.47
C ARG A 135 -20.17 -3.90 -12.00
N THR A 136 -21.30 -4.07 -11.33
CA THR A 136 -22.04 -2.97 -10.71
C THR A 136 -21.94 -3.11 -9.20
N TYR A 137 -21.37 -2.09 -8.55
CA TYR A 137 -21.29 -1.98 -7.11
C TYR A 137 -22.24 -0.90 -6.60
N VAL A 138 -22.87 -1.15 -5.46
CA VAL A 138 -23.51 -0.09 -4.65
C VAL A 138 -22.54 0.36 -3.57
N ILE A 139 -22.38 1.67 -3.41
CA ILE A 139 -21.55 2.27 -2.38
C ILE A 139 -22.44 2.63 -1.19
N ARG A 140 -22.06 2.18 0.00
CA ARG A 140 -22.71 2.53 1.27
C ARG A 140 -21.78 3.29 2.18
N LEU A 141 -22.34 4.27 2.86
CA LEU A 141 -21.63 5.01 3.90
C LEU A 141 -21.72 4.28 5.23
N LEU A 142 -20.59 3.85 5.78
CA LEU A 142 -20.57 3.18 7.09
C LEU A 142 -20.37 4.17 8.24
N GLU A 143 -19.48 5.14 8.06
CA GLU A 143 -19.18 6.14 9.08
C GLU A 143 -18.74 7.46 8.43
N GLU A 144 -19.17 8.60 8.98
CA GLU A 144 -18.66 9.93 8.64
C GLU A 144 -17.78 10.48 9.76
N TYR A 145 -16.77 11.29 9.41
CA TYR A 145 -16.07 12.06 10.43
C TYR A 145 -16.99 13.10 11.08
N SER A 146 -17.02 13.12 12.41
CA SER A 146 -17.69 14.20 13.16
C SER A 146 -17.19 15.58 12.71
N ARG A 147 -18.14 16.53 12.59
CA ARG A 147 -17.89 17.93 12.23
C ARG A 147 -17.59 18.83 13.43
N GLU A 148 -17.54 18.27 14.63
CA GLU A 148 -17.21 19.05 15.83
C GLU A 148 -15.70 19.29 15.95
N LYS A 149 -14.88 18.39 15.40
CA LYS A 149 -13.42 18.48 15.50
C LYS A 149 -12.80 18.93 14.19
N LYS A 150 -12.47 20.21 14.05
CA LYS A 150 -11.72 20.71 12.89
C LYS A 150 -10.34 20.02 12.77
N PRO A 151 -9.92 19.53 11.59
CA PRO A 151 -8.55 19.06 11.39
C PRO A 151 -7.52 20.20 11.55
N GLN A 152 -6.39 19.92 12.22
CA GLN A 152 -5.38 20.95 12.54
C GLN A 152 -4.81 21.68 11.30
N ARG A 153 -4.72 20.99 10.16
CA ARG A 153 -4.12 21.53 8.92
C ARG A 153 -5.13 22.09 7.91
N LEU A 154 -6.41 22.21 8.26
CA LEU A 154 -7.44 22.72 7.36
C LEU A 154 -7.75 24.19 7.68
N SER A 155 -7.92 25.05 6.67
CA SER A 155 -8.40 26.43 6.91
C SER A 155 -9.85 26.43 7.40
N LEU A 156 -10.28 27.49 8.11
CA LEU A 156 -11.66 27.58 8.61
C LEU A 156 -12.66 27.71 7.46
N GLU A 157 -12.30 28.45 6.41
CA GLU A 157 -13.10 28.57 5.18
C GLU A 157 -13.28 27.20 4.49
N ALA A 158 -12.19 26.45 4.31
CA ALA A 158 -12.25 25.11 3.72
C ALA A 158 -13.02 24.11 4.59
N TRP A 159 -13.03 24.29 5.92
CA TRP A 159 -13.81 23.48 6.86
C TRP A 159 -15.32 23.72 6.75
N ASN A 160 -15.72 24.97 6.52
CA ASN A 160 -17.14 25.36 6.47
C ASN A 160 -17.82 24.96 5.16
N VAL A 161 -17.06 24.61 4.11
CA VAL A 161 -17.60 24.12 2.85
C VAL A 161 -18.17 22.71 3.05
N ARG A 162 -19.50 22.60 3.15
CA ARG A 162 -20.17 21.29 3.10
C ARG A 162 -19.92 20.65 1.74
N SER A 163 -19.57 19.37 1.73
CA SER A 163 -19.64 18.63 0.48
C SER A 163 -21.05 18.66 -0.10
N ARG A 164 -21.12 18.82 -1.41
CA ARG A 164 -22.36 18.85 -2.19
C ARG A 164 -22.83 17.45 -2.59
N GLU A 165 -21.96 16.45 -2.57
CA GLU A 165 -22.30 15.08 -2.98
C GLU A 165 -22.69 14.21 -1.78
N ASP A 166 -23.57 13.26 -2.06
CA ASP A 166 -23.90 12.15 -1.18
C ASP A 166 -23.36 10.86 -1.78
N VAL A 167 -22.63 10.10 -0.97
CA VAL A 167 -21.95 8.87 -1.40
C VAL A 167 -22.82 7.66 -1.13
N ASP A 168 -23.73 7.76 -0.16
CA ASP A 168 -24.58 6.65 0.23
C ASP A 168 -25.60 6.33 -0.86
N GLY A 169 -25.65 5.06 -1.25
CA GLY A 169 -26.48 4.57 -2.34
C GLY A 169 -25.96 4.92 -3.75
N ALA A 170 -24.74 5.44 -3.89
CA ALA A 170 -24.15 5.66 -5.20
C ALA A 170 -23.93 4.34 -5.96
N LEU A 171 -24.06 4.37 -7.29
CA LEU A 171 -23.86 3.21 -8.16
C LEU A 171 -22.58 3.38 -8.96
N LEU A 172 -21.69 2.39 -8.85
CA LEU A 172 -20.43 2.33 -9.57
C LEU A 172 -20.46 1.16 -10.55
N PHE A 173 -20.40 1.46 -11.84
CA PHE A 173 -20.25 0.51 -12.93
C PHE A 173 -18.79 0.49 -13.33
N VAL A 174 -18.17 -0.68 -13.46
CA VAL A 174 -16.77 -0.84 -13.88
C VAL A 174 -16.63 -1.93 -14.93
N ARG A 175 -15.65 -1.76 -15.82
CA ARG A 175 -15.21 -2.76 -16.79
C ARG A 175 -13.69 -2.65 -16.94
N GLY A 176 -12.99 -3.77 -16.76
CA GLY A 176 -11.54 -3.81 -16.87
C GLY A 176 -10.83 -2.81 -15.95
N VAL A 177 -9.77 -2.18 -16.46
CA VAL A 177 -8.82 -1.39 -15.66
C VAL A 177 -9.13 0.11 -15.57
N ASP A 178 -9.84 0.65 -16.56
CA ASP A 178 -9.94 2.10 -16.79
C ASP A 178 -11.33 2.58 -17.20
N GLN A 179 -12.28 1.67 -17.46
CA GLN A 179 -13.66 2.02 -17.81
C GLN A 179 -14.55 2.00 -16.57
N PHE A 180 -15.21 3.12 -16.29
CA PHE A 180 -16.13 3.22 -15.17
C PHE A 180 -17.23 4.26 -15.41
N VAL A 181 -18.33 4.13 -14.69
CA VAL A 181 -19.38 5.15 -14.55
C VAL A 181 -19.80 5.19 -13.09
N LEU A 182 -19.78 6.37 -12.48
CA LEU A 182 -20.32 6.62 -11.15
C LEU A 182 -21.56 7.51 -11.26
N ARG A 183 -22.65 7.05 -10.67
CA ARG A 183 -23.89 7.83 -10.49
C ARG A 183 -24.13 8.06 -9.01
N MET A 184 -24.26 9.32 -8.62
CA MET A 184 -24.46 9.69 -7.22
C MET A 184 -25.39 10.88 -7.07
N HIS A 185 -26.15 10.89 -5.98
CA HIS A 185 -27.05 11.99 -5.66
C HIS A 185 -26.29 13.17 -5.07
N LEU A 186 -26.75 14.37 -5.36
CA LEU A 186 -26.29 15.59 -4.72
C LEU A 186 -27.17 15.88 -3.51
N ARG A 187 -26.57 16.37 -2.42
CA ARG A 187 -27.32 16.80 -1.22
C ARG A 187 -28.26 17.97 -1.47
N SER A 188 -28.01 18.75 -2.53
CA SER A 188 -28.90 19.81 -3.02
C SER A 188 -30.10 19.28 -3.81
N GLY A 189 -30.19 17.96 -4.03
CA GLY A 189 -31.06 17.35 -5.03
C GLY A 189 -30.38 17.24 -6.40
N GLY A 190 -30.86 16.29 -7.19
CA GLY A 190 -30.35 15.95 -8.53
C GLY A 190 -29.24 14.90 -8.53
N LEU A 191 -28.84 14.45 -9.72
CA LEU A 191 -27.81 13.48 -9.99
C LEU A 191 -26.54 14.15 -10.52
N ARG A 192 -25.40 13.60 -10.09
CA ARG A 192 -24.11 13.79 -10.73
C ARG A 192 -23.70 12.45 -11.35
N THR A 193 -23.31 12.51 -12.61
CA THR A 193 -22.79 11.36 -13.35
C THR A 193 -21.39 11.70 -13.83
N LEU A 194 -20.45 10.80 -13.60
CA LEU A 194 -19.08 10.92 -14.10
C LEU A 194 -18.59 9.54 -14.53
N GLY A 195 -17.68 9.51 -15.49
CA GLY A 195 -17.23 8.26 -16.08
C GLY A 195 -15.98 8.40 -16.91
N CYS A 196 -15.50 7.28 -17.38
CA CYS A 196 -14.34 7.13 -18.24
C CYS A 196 -14.60 5.93 -19.14
N ASP A 197 -14.36 6.08 -20.43
CA ASP A 197 -14.43 4.99 -21.41
C ASP A 197 -13.05 4.38 -21.74
N GLY A 198 -12.01 4.80 -21.01
CA GLY A 198 -10.62 4.39 -21.23
C GLY A 198 -9.82 5.36 -22.10
N GLU A 199 -10.49 6.23 -22.86
CA GLU A 199 -9.86 7.24 -23.72
C GLU A 199 -10.16 8.65 -23.24
N THR A 200 -11.39 8.89 -22.79
CA THR A 200 -11.89 10.18 -22.35
C THR A 200 -12.57 10.06 -20.99
N SER A 201 -12.20 10.95 -20.07
CA SER A 201 -12.93 11.13 -18.81
C SER A 201 -13.96 12.24 -18.97
N TRP A 202 -15.13 12.06 -18.36
CA TRP A 202 -16.26 12.96 -18.52
C TRP A 202 -17.10 13.09 -17.25
N ALA A 203 -17.78 14.22 -17.09
CA ALA A 203 -18.71 14.44 -15.97
C ALA A 203 -19.77 15.50 -16.29
N PHE A 204 -20.95 15.32 -15.71
CA PHE A 204 -22.03 16.30 -15.77
C PHE A 204 -22.96 16.19 -14.55
N ARG A 205 -23.84 17.18 -14.42
CA ARG A 205 -24.98 17.18 -13.50
C ARG A 205 -26.27 17.19 -14.29
N ASP A 206 -27.38 16.82 -13.66
CA ASP A 206 -28.73 16.88 -14.26
C ASP A 206 -28.96 18.18 -15.02
N LYS A 207 -28.61 19.31 -14.40
CA LYS A 207 -28.66 20.64 -15.00
C LYS A 207 -27.23 21.14 -15.19
N GLY A 208 -26.78 21.17 -16.45
CA GLY A 208 -25.44 21.63 -16.80
C GLY A 208 -24.87 20.95 -18.05
N PRO A 209 -23.76 21.50 -18.58
CA PRO A 209 -23.03 20.95 -19.70
C PRO A 209 -22.34 19.62 -19.33
N VAL A 210 -21.97 18.86 -20.36
CA VAL A 210 -21.07 17.72 -20.24
C VAL A 210 -19.64 18.21 -20.38
N HIS A 211 -18.82 17.99 -19.36
CA HIS A 211 -17.40 18.27 -19.42
C HIS A 211 -16.67 17.00 -19.85
N ILE A 212 -15.76 17.12 -20.82
CA ILE A 212 -14.92 16.01 -21.30
C ILE A 212 -13.44 16.39 -21.22
N SER A 213 -12.56 15.40 -21.04
CA SER A 213 -11.11 15.62 -20.97
C SER A 213 -10.34 14.35 -21.34
N ASN A 214 -9.23 14.54 -22.05
CA ASN A 214 -8.31 13.45 -22.42
C ASN A 214 -7.41 13.02 -21.24
N ASN A 215 -7.44 13.75 -20.13
CA ASN A 215 -6.80 13.29 -18.90
C ASN A 215 -7.75 12.32 -18.19
N LEU A 216 -7.46 11.02 -18.22
CA LEU A 216 -8.29 9.98 -17.60
C LEU A 216 -8.49 10.19 -16.10
N ASN A 217 -7.56 10.89 -15.42
CA ASN A 217 -7.64 11.22 -14.00
C ASN A 217 -8.50 12.48 -13.73
N ARG A 218 -8.88 13.22 -14.77
CA ARG A 218 -9.84 14.33 -14.66
C ARG A 218 -11.18 13.79 -14.19
N PHE A 219 -11.93 14.59 -13.45
CA PHE A 219 -13.28 14.28 -12.93
C PHE A 219 -13.43 13.05 -12.04
N ARG A 220 -12.40 12.21 -11.91
CA ARG A 220 -12.37 11.12 -10.92
C ARG A 220 -12.46 11.62 -9.48
N GLY A 221 -12.31 12.95 -9.30
CA GLY A 221 -12.91 13.76 -8.24
C GLY A 221 -13.00 13.06 -6.90
N ALA A 222 -12.08 13.43 -5.99
CA ALA A 222 -12.08 12.99 -4.62
C ALA A 222 -13.50 13.14 -3.99
N LEU A 223 -14.01 12.09 -3.33
CA LEU A 223 -15.32 12.12 -2.63
C LEU A 223 -15.48 13.39 -1.78
N PRO A 224 -16.72 13.79 -1.41
CA PRO A 224 -16.99 14.68 -0.30
C PRO A 224 -15.88 14.77 0.75
N GLY A 225 -15.12 15.87 0.75
CA GLY A 225 -14.05 16.07 1.73
C GLY A 225 -12.68 15.56 1.39
N GLN A 226 -12.42 15.02 0.21
CA GLN A 226 -11.08 14.65 -0.20
C GLN A 226 -10.40 15.77 -1.01
N GLN A 227 -9.08 15.88 -0.85
CA GLN A 227 -8.23 16.87 -1.51
C GLN A 227 -7.00 16.17 -2.15
N GLN A 228 -7.07 14.86 -2.36
CA GLN A 228 -5.95 14.01 -2.79
C GLN A 228 -6.41 12.98 -3.83
N ASP A 229 -5.48 12.65 -4.73
CA ASP A 229 -5.60 11.91 -6.00
C ASP A 229 -5.96 10.41 -5.89
N LEU A 230 -6.77 9.99 -4.92
CA LEU A 230 -7.25 8.61 -4.88
C LEU A 230 -8.69 8.54 -5.34
N PRO A 231 -8.92 8.21 -6.61
CA PRO A 231 -10.26 8.02 -7.09
C PRO A 231 -10.79 6.73 -6.49
N LEU A 232 -11.70 6.84 -5.53
CA LEU A 232 -12.45 5.73 -4.92
C LEU A 232 -13.23 4.83 -5.91
N ILE A 233 -13.07 5.13 -7.19
CA ILE A 233 -13.81 4.70 -8.35
C ILE A 233 -12.98 3.67 -9.13
N ASN A 234 -11.64 3.69 -9.04
CA ASN A 234 -10.79 2.71 -9.71
C ASN A 234 -10.46 1.53 -8.78
N ILE A 235 -11.31 0.50 -8.82
CA ILE A 235 -11.14 -0.73 -8.04
C ILE A 235 -9.81 -1.40 -8.35
N TYR A 236 -9.40 -1.46 -9.62
CA TYR A 236 -8.13 -2.08 -10.01
C TYR A 236 -6.94 -1.37 -9.36
N GLU A 237 -6.88 -0.03 -9.40
CA GLU A 237 -5.83 0.74 -8.74
C GLU A 237 -5.78 0.49 -7.21
N HIS A 238 -6.94 0.40 -6.55
CA HIS A 238 -6.99 0.11 -5.11
C HIS A 238 -6.45 -1.28 -4.76
N VAL A 239 -6.83 -2.29 -5.53
CA VAL A 239 -6.31 -3.65 -5.35
C VAL A 239 -4.81 -3.67 -5.65
N ASN A 240 -4.36 -2.96 -6.68
CA ASN A 240 -2.96 -2.94 -7.08
C ASN A 240 -2.06 -2.29 -6.02
N GLN A 241 -2.56 -1.25 -5.33
CA GLN A 241 -1.84 -0.60 -4.23
C GLN A 241 -1.57 -1.53 -3.04
N LEU A 242 -2.37 -2.59 -2.85
CA LEU A 242 -2.15 -3.57 -1.78
C LEU A 242 -0.83 -4.34 -1.94
N GLN A 243 -0.26 -4.40 -3.14
CA GLN A 243 0.99 -5.14 -3.38
C GLN A 243 2.20 -4.54 -2.67
N SER A 244 2.25 -3.22 -2.49
CA SER A 244 3.43 -2.50 -2.00
C SER A 244 3.14 -1.45 -0.93
N GLY A 245 1.89 -0.98 -0.81
CA GLY A 245 1.52 0.05 0.16
C GLY A 245 0.94 -0.48 1.47
N TYR A 246 0.66 -1.78 1.56
CA TYR A 246 -0.10 -2.39 2.66
C TYR A 246 0.49 -3.74 3.09
N ASP A 247 0.35 -4.01 4.38
CA ASP A 247 0.69 -5.25 5.03
C ASP A 247 -0.55 -6.11 4.91
N ILE A 248 -0.46 -7.11 4.05
CA ILE A 248 -1.60 -7.95 3.67
C ILE A 248 -1.65 -9.21 4.51
N THR A 249 -2.86 -9.60 4.89
CA THR A 249 -3.17 -10.86 5.56
C THR A 249 -4.29 -11.55 4.79
N LEU A 250 -4.24 -12.87 4.74
CA LEU A 250 -5.24 -13.70 4.08
C LEU A 250 -5.98 -14.57 5.11
N GLU A 251 -7.29 -14.56 4.99
CA GLU A 251 -8.19 -15.54 5.60
C GLU A 251 -8.82 -16.35 4.46
N GLU A 252 -8.39 -17.60 4.32
CA GLU A 252 -8.79 -18.48 3.20
C GLU A 252 -10.27 -18.85 3.22
N TYR A 253 -10.89 -18.81 4.40
CA TYR A 253 -12.31 -19.06 4.58
C TYR A 253 -12.92 -17.95 5.44
N ALA A 254 -13.60 -17.03 4.78
CA ALA A 254 -14.30 -15.90 5.39
C ALA A 254 -15.83 -16.06 5.35
N GLY A 255 -16.33 -17.20 4.87
CA GLY A 255 -17.75 -17.54 4.80
C GLY A 255 -18.20 -18.01 3.42
N PHE A 256 -19.51 -17.98 3.19
CA PHE A 256 -20.14 -18.32 1.91
C PHE A 256 -21.26 -17.32 1.60
N LEU A 257 -21.49 -17.08 0.31
CA LEU A 257 -22.68 -16.36 -0.16
C LEU A 257 -23.90 -17.30 -0.19
N GLU A 258 -25.10 -16.73 -0.21
CA GLU A 258 -26.35 -17.49 -0.39
C GLU A 258 -26.35 -18.34 -1.66
N SER A 259 -25.58 -17.94 -2.68
CA SER A 259 -25.36 -18.68 -3.93
C SER A 259 -24.46 -19.92 -3.78
N GLY A 260 -23.90 -20.18 -2.59
CA GLY A 260 -22.97 -21.27 -2.33
C GLY A 260 -21.50 -20.99 -2.70
N VAL A 261 -21.18 -19.76 -3.12
CA VAL A 261 -19.80 -19.34 -3.42
C VAL A 261 -19.00 -19.19 -2.13
N THR A 262 -17.84 -19.83 -2.06
CA THR A 262 -16.90 -19.71 -0.93
C THR A 262 -16.16 -18.39 -1.02
N LEU A 263 -16.10 -17.67 0.10
CA LEU A 263 -15.40 -16.39 0.19
C LEU A 263 -14.07 -16.54 0.93
N ALA A 264 -13.04 -15.91 0.39
CA ALA A 264 -11.81 -15.59 1.09
C ALA A 264 -11.75 -14.08 1.37
N LYS A 265 -10.92 -13.68 2.34
CA LYS A 265 -10.73 -12.28 2.70
C LYS A 265 -9.26 -11.89 2.69
N ILE A 266 -8.94 -10.81 1.99
CA ILE A 266 -7.67 -10.10 2.11
C ILE A 266 -7.89 -8.85 2.95
N SER A 267 -7.12 -8.70 4.02
CA SER A 267 -7.08 -7.49 4.84
C SER A 267 -5.71 -6.83 4.70
N GLY A 268 -5.69 -5.58 4.24
CA GLY A 268 -4.50 -4.76 4.11
C GLY A 268 -4.51 -3.62 5.12
N VAL A 269 -3.44 -3.48 5.90
CA VAL A 269 -3.20 -2.32 6.78
C VAL A 269 -2.08 -1.50 6.20
N ARG A 270 -2.26 -0.18 6.11
CA ARG A 270 -1.31 0.70 5.43
C ARG A 270 0.04 0.77 6.14
N ASN A 271 1.13 0.59 5.41
CA ASN A 271 2.48 0.41 5.97
C ASN A 271 3.10 1.69 6.51
N SER A 272 2.76 2.82 5.91
CA SER A 272 3.27 4.12 6.33
C SER A 272 2.22 5.23 6.20
N ARG A 273 2.56 6.41 6.70
CA ARG A 273 1.73 7.61 6.53
C ARG A 273 1.92 8.26 5.16
N ASP A 274 2.99 7.92 4.45
CA ASP A 274 3.33 8.46 3.13
C ASP A 274 2.55 7.75 2.02
N VAL A 275 2.17 6.49 2.26
CA VAL A 275 1.20 5.80 1.41
C VAL A 275 -0.14 6.54 1.51
N ARG A 276 -0.65 6.95 0.36
CA ARG A 276 -1.95 7.63 0.27
C ARG A 276 -3.08 6.60 0.40
N GLY A 277 -4.24 7.03 0.93
CA GLY A 277 -5.47 6.25 0.91
C GLY A 277 -5.99 5.82 2.27
N PRO A 278 -6.97 4.89 2.29
CA PRO A 278 -7.54 4.38 3.53
C PRO A 278 -6.45 3.78 4.43
N LYS A 279 -6.71 3.75 5.73
CA LYS A 279 -5.81 3.09 6.68
C LYS A 279 -5.91 1.57 6.57
N GLN A 280 -7.09 1.08 6.24
CA GLN A 280 -7.39 -0.34 6.12
C GLN A 280 -8.29 -0.59 4.92
N ILE A 281 -7.99 -1.66 4.19
CA ILE A 281 -8.76 -2.17 3.06
C ILE A 281 -9.09 -3.62 3.36
N GLU A 282 -10.35 -4.01 3.20
CA GLU A 282 -10.78 -5.41 3.26
C GLU A 282 -11.47 -5.76 1.95
N LEU A 283 -11.04 -6.88 1.35
CA LEU A 283 -11.60 -7.44 0.13
C LEU A 283 -12.20 -8.80 0.48
N PHE A 284 -13.50 -8.98 0.29
CA PHE A 284 -14.14 -10.29 0.32
C PHE A 284 -14.37 -10.72 -1.13
N PHE A 285 -13.78 -11.84 -1.51
CA PHE A 285 -13.74 -12.29 -2.89
C PHE A 285 -14.01 -13.78 -2.98
N ASP A 286 -14.54 -14.21 -4.11
CA ASP A 286 -14.71 -15.61 -4.48
C ASP A 286 -13.33 -16.30 -4.49
N SER A 287 -13.18 -17.34 -3.66
CA SER A 287 -11.91 -18.04 -3.49
C SER A 287 -11.39 -18.67 -4.77
N ASP A 288 -12.27 -19.02 -5.71
CA ASP A 288 -11.94 -19.74 -6.93
C ASP A 288 -11.67 -18.76 -8.07
N THR A 289 -12.58 -17.79 -8.26
CA THR A 289 -12.52 -16.86 -9.41
C THR A 289 -11.74 -15.58 -9.13
N GLY A 290 -11.64 -15.15 -7.87
CA GLY A 290 -11.06 -13.86 -7.50
C GLY A 290 -12.01 -12.67 -7.65
N VAL A 291 -13.27 -12.89 -8.03
CA VAL A 291 -14.27 -11.82 -8.16
C VAL A 291 -14.55 -11.21 -6.79
N ILE A 292 -14.45 -9.89 -6.69
CA ILE A 292 -14.69 -9.17 -5.45
C ILE A 292 -16.19 -8.98 -5.26
N HIS A 293 -16.71 -9.47 -4.13
CA HIS A 293 -18.09 -9.26 -3.73
C HIS A 293 -18.24 -8.04 -2.83
N THR A 294 -17.26 -7.79 -1.98
CA THR A 294 -17.30 -6.68 -1.03
C THR A 294 -15.95 -6.01 -0.89
N ILE A 295 -15.93 -4.68 -0.93
CA ILE A 295 -14.76 -3.85 -0.62
C ILE A 295 -15.12 -2.96 0.56
N ARG A 296 -14.39 -3.06 1.65
CA ARG A 296 -14.49 -2.11 2.76
C ARG A 296 -13.25 -1.25 2.81
N LEU A 297 -13.45 0.06 2.82
CA LEU A 297 -12.38 1.04 2.98
C LEU A 297 -12.61 1.78 4.29
N ASP A 298 -11.63 1.74 5.19
CA ASP A 298 -11.71 2.38 6.50
C ASP A 298 -10.54 3.33 6.76
N GLY A 299 -10.80 4.33 7.60
CA GLY A 299 -9.84 5.39 7.92
C GLY A 299 -9.48 6.23 6.71
N LEU A 300 -10.46 6.52 5.84
CA LEU A 300 -10.26 7.38 4.68
C LEU A 300 -9.66 8.74 5.08
N PRO A 301 -8.78 9.34 4.26
CA PRO A 301 -8.16 10.62 4.57
C PRO A 301 -9.20 11.70 4.89
N ARG A 302 -9.01 12.34 6.04
CA ARG A 302 -9.87 13.42 6.51
C ARG A 302 -9.43 14.75 5.89
N GLY A 303 -10.01 15.13 4.76
CA GLY A 303 -9.88 16.51 4.25
C GLY A 303 -10.96 17.41 4.86
N ARG A 304 -11.92 17.90 4.06
CA ARG A 304 -12.93 18.91 4.44
C ARG A 304 -14.18 18.35 5.16
N GLY A 305 -14.05 17.16 5.77
CA GLY A 305 -15.17 16.37 6.30
C GLY A 305 -15.82 15.48 5.22
N GLY A 306 -16.21 14.26 5.57
CA GLY A 306 -16.59 13.24 4.58
C GLY A 306 -16.66 11.83 5.17
N PRO A 307 -16.82 10.79 4.32
CA PRO A 307 -16.79 9.41 4.76
C PRO A 307 -15.47 9.09 5.47
N LYS A 308 -15.57 8.51 6.66
CA LYS A 308 -14.47 7.84 7.35
C LYS A 308 -14.36 6.40 6.85
N SER A 309 -15.50 5.74 6.62
CA SER A 309 -15.55 4.39 6.06
C SER A 309 -16.69 4.23 5.06
N VAL A 310 -16.44 3.47 4.00
CA VAL A 310 -17.40 3.11 2.96
C VAL A 310 -17.31 1.62 2.65
N LEU A 311 -18.42 1.08 2.16
CA LEU A 311 -18.57 -0.28 1.70
C LEU A 311 -19.00 -0.28 0.23
N PHE A 312 -18.40 -1.13 -0.58
CA PHE A 312 -18.85 -1.43 -1.93
C PHE A 312 -19.38 -2.85 -1.92
N GLU A 313 -20.62 -3.04 -2.36
CA GLU A 313 -21.25 -4.36 -2.46
C GLU A 313 -21.57 -4.66 -3.93
N LEU A 314 -21.10 -5.80 -4.42
CA LEU A 314 -21.38 -6.27 -5.78
C LEU A 314 -22.89 -6.56 -5.90
N LYS A 315 -23.54 -5.86 -6.83
CA LYS A 315 -24.97 -5.95 -7.08
C LYS A 315 -25.32 -6.73 -8.33
N ASP A 316 -24.53 -6.58 -9.39
CA ASP A 316 -24.79 -7.17 -10.71
C ASP A 316 -23.49 -7.35 -11.51
N GLN A 317 -23.48 -8.31 -12.44
CA GLN A 317 -22.39 -8.61 -13.37
C GLN A 317 -22.87 -8.76 -14.82
N SER A 318 -24.09 -8.29 -15.11
CA SER A 318 -24.66 -8.32 -16.45
C SER A 318 -23.90 -7.44 -17.44
N ASP A 319 -23.83 -7.85 -18.71
CA ASP A 319 -23.25 -7.06 -19.80
C ASP A 319 -24.05 -5.76 -20.01
N LEU A 320 -23.38 -4.63 -19.85
CA LEU A 320 -23.89 -3.27 -20.00
C LEU A 320 -23.83 -2.80 -21.46
N GLY A 321 -23.12 -3.53 -22.32
CA GLY A 321 -22.89 -3.19 -23.72
C GLY A 321 -21.69 -2.26 -23.93
N LYS A 322 -21.18 -2.22 -25.17
CA LYS A 322 -19.93 -1.49 -25.50
C LYS A 322 -20.05 0.02 -25.31
N ALA A 323 -21.20 0.60 -25.66
CA ALA A 323 -21.41 2.05 -25.63
C ALA A 323 -21.65 2.60 -24.22
N PHE A 324 -21.92 1.75 -23.21
CA PHE A 324 -22.37 2.21 -21.90
C PHE A 324 -21.41 3.21 -21.26
N PHE A 325 -20.10 2.97 -21.30
CA PHE A 325 -19.10 3.82 -20.63
C PHE A 325 -18.86 5.18 -21.32
N SER A 326 -19.39 5.37 -22.53
CA SER A 326 -19.34 6.66 -23.22
C SER A 326 -20.33 7.65 -22.63
N HIS A 327 -19.95 8.92 -22.52
CA HIS A 327 -20.84 9.97 -22.04
C HIS A 327 -22.16 10.05 -22.84
N ILE A 328 -22.11 9.74 -24.14
CA ILE A 328 -23.25 9.80 -25.06
C ILE A 328 -24.41 8.91 -24.57
N SER A 329 -24.11 7.77 -23.93
CA SER A 329 -25.11 6.83 -23.40
C SER A 329 -25.80 7.31 -22.12
N HIS A 330 -25.44 8.49 -21.61
CA HIS A 330 -25.90 8.99 -20.32
C HIS A 330 -26.61 10.33 -20.38
N HIS A 331 -26.73 10.94 -21.56
CA HIS A 331 -27.53 12.14 -21.76
C HIS A 331 -28.31 12.08 -23.09
N ASP A 332 -29.31 12.93 -23.22
CA ASP A 332 -30.24 13.01 -24.36
C ASP A 332 -29.64 13.65 -25.63
N GLY A 333 -28.32 13.83 -25.69
CA GLY A 333 -27.64 14.57 -26.76
C GLY A 333 -27.89 16.09 -26.81
N GLN A 334 -28.72 16.67 -25.93
CA GLN A 334 -29.07 18.10 -25.96
C GLN A 334 -28.16 18.96 -25.07
N LYS A 335 -27.34 18.33 -24.22
CA LYS A 335 -26.40 19.02 -23.36
C LYS A 335 -25.24 19.60 -24.17
N GLU A 336 -24.91 20.86 -23.91
CA GLU A 336 -23.67 21.49 -24.38
C GLU A 336 -22.45 20.66 -23.93
N ILE A 337 -21.52 20.38 -24.84
CA ILE A 337 -20.26 19.68 -24.55
C ILE A 337 -19.15 20.72 -24.37
N ARG A 338 -18.37 20.62 -23.30
CA ARG A 338 -17.24 21.49 -22.98
C ARG A 338 -15.97 20.68 -22.81
N GLU A 339 -14.95 21.01 -23.57
CA GLU A 339 -13.63 20.41 -23.45
C GLU A 339 -12.82 21.10 -22.35
N GLU A 340 -12.30 20.31 -21.41
CA GLU A 340 -11.39 20.75 -20.37
C GLU A 340 -9.95 20.41 -20.77
N GLY A 341 -9.24 21.42 -21.29
CA GLY A 341 -7.82 21.30 -21.63
C GLY A 341 -6.91 21.07 -20.41
N LEU A 342 -5.70 20.58 -20.67
CA LEU A 342 -4.62 20.49 -19.68
C LEU A 342 -4.35 21.90 -19.13
N ARG A 343 -4.82 22.21 -17.92
CA ARG A 343 -4.23 23.32 -17.17
C ARG A 343 -2.82 22.84 -16.78
N GLN A 344 -1.82 23.44 -17.44
CA GLN A 344 -0.40 23.27 -17.15
C GLN A 344 -0.08 23.67 -15.71
#